data_AF-A0A101JK09-F1
#
_entry.id   AF-A0A101JK09-F1
#
_cell.length_a   1.000
_cell.length_b   1.000
_cell.length_c   1.000
_cell.angle_alpha   90.00
_cell.angle_beta   90.00
_cell.angle_gamma   90.00
#
_symmetry.space_group_name_H-M   'P 1'
#
loop_
_entity.id
_entity.type
_entity.pdbx_description
1 polymer ?
#
loop_
_entity_poly.entity_id
_entity_poly.type
_entity_poly.pdbx_seq_one_letter_code
_entity_poly.pdbx_strand_id
1 'polypeptide(L)'
;MAVTFAAAPASAAPGPQLQAAVAPVENFENRGNPDCKDINGFALEVDTDNEPVDGEMLAFSFNNQSGTITLDVTDNAEGEPELLGFSFSGPFAAGAVIVKGGPSANVYDYRPTMAGAIEADVTLHSPINPSGGFAALSHVAFCIVKDGANT
;
A
#
# COMPACT_ATOMS: atom_id res chain seq x y z
N MET A 1 -20.33 -36.17 13.19
CA MET A 1 -20.39 -34.77 13.67
C MET A 1 -20.32 -33.90 12.44
N ALA A 2 -21.46 -33.31 12.03
CA ALA A 2 -21.51 -32.43 10.87
C ALA A 2 -21.08 -31.03 11.31
N VAL A 3 -19.91 -30.58 10.82
CA VAL A 3 -19.43 -29.23 11.07
C VAL A 3 -20.02 -28.36 9.97
N THR A 4 -21.10 -27.66 10.28
CA THR A 4 -21.64 -26.62 9.40
C THR A 4 -20.73 -25.41 9.50
N PHE A 5 -19.89 -25.20 8.47
CA PHE A 5 -19.19 -23.94 8.29
C PHE A 5 -20.21 -22.89 7.87
N ALA A 6 -20.59 -22.01 8.80
CA ALA A 6 -21.24 -20.77 8.43
C ALA A 6 -20.21 -19.95 7.65
N ALA A 7 -20.40 -19.83 6.33
CA ALA A 7 -19.72 -18.81 5.57
C ALA A 7 -20.19 -17.46 6.14
N ALA A 8 -19.33 -16.81 6.92
CA ALA A 8 -19.45 -15.39 7.19
C ALA A 8 -19.56 -14.67 5.83
N PRO A 9 -20.20 -13.49 5.74
CA PRO A 9 -20.05 -12.66 4.56
C PRO A 9 -18.54 -12.57 4.29
N ALA A 10 -18.13 -12.78 3.05
CA ALA A 10 -16.74 -12.67 2.66
C ALA A 10 -16.32 -11.20 2.80
N SER A 11 -16.00 -10.82 4.04
CA SER A 11 -15.26 -9.62 4.36
C SER A 11 -13.91 -9.78 3.70
N ALA A 12 -13.43 -8.70 3.09
CA ALA A 12 -12.09 -8.67 2.56
C ALA A 12 -11.08 -9.12 3.63
N ALA A 13 -10.01 -9.78 3.18
CA ALA A 13 -8.97 -10.30 4.06
C ALA A 13 -7.62 -9.81 3.55
N PRO A 14 -6.67 -9.43 4.44
CA PRO A 14 -5.43 -8.74 4.09
C PRO A 14 -4.52 -9.44 3.11
N GLY A 15 -4.83 -10.69 2.75
CA GLY A 15 -4.08 -11.50 1.84
C GLY A 15 -2.69 -11.86 2.36
N PRO A 16 -1.96 -12.68 1.59
CA PRO A 16 -0.65 -13.16 1.98
C PRO A 16 0.41 -12.05 1.85
N GLN A 17 1.39 -12.01 2.75
CA GLN A 17 2.61 -11.23 2.55
C GLN A 17 3.43 -11.86 1.40
N LEU A 18 3.21 -11.41 0.17
CA LEU A 18 3.82 -11.93 -1.07
C LEU A 18 5.30 -11.53 -1.28
N GLN A 19 6.06 -11.35 -0.18
CA GLN A 19 7.44 -10.80 -0.09
C GLN A 19 7.55 -9.32 0.26
N ALA A 20 6.42 -8.63 0.50
CA ALA A 20 6.44 -7.26 1.00
C ALA A 20 7.25 -7.17 2.30
N ALA A 21 7.90 -6.04 2.55
CA ALA A 21 8.78 -5.89 3.71
C ALA A 21 8.01 -6.01 5.04
N VAL A 22 6.70 -5.75 5.03
CA VAL A 22 5.79 -5.95 6.16
C VAL A 22 4.51 -6.66 5.68
N ALA A 23 3.84 -7.34 6.61
CA ALA A 23 2.53 -7.92 6.34
C ALA A 23 1.47 -6.82 6.16
N PRO A 24 0.53 -6.96 5.21
CA PRO A 24 -0.60 -6.05 5.09
C PRO A 24 -1.54 -6.15 6.30
N VAL A 25 -2.06 -5.00 6.72
CA VAL A 25 -3.17 -4.90 7.67
C VAL A 25 -4.38 -4.30 6.97
N GLU A 26 -5.46 -5.06 6.90
CA GLU A 26 -6.73 -4.54 6.38
C GLU A 26 -7.53 -3.82 7.43
N ASN A 27 -8.40 -2.94 6.93
CA ASN A 27 -9.44 -2.30 7.72
C ASN A 27 -8.83 -1.66 8.98
N PHE A 28 -7.71 -0.95 8.77
CA PHE A 28 -6.91 -0.34 9.83
C PHE A 28 -7.84 0.49 10.73
N GLU A 29 -7.90 0.12 12.02
CA GLU A 29 -8.81 0.71 13.00
C GLU A 29 -10.31 0.71 12.62
N ASN A 30 -10.79 -0.32 11.92
CA ASN A 30 -12.15 -0.42 11.36
C ASN A 30 -12.49 0.66 10.32
N ARG A 31 -11.48 1.18 9.62
CA ARG A 31 -11.66 2.09 8.49
C ARG A 31 -11.48 1.33 7.18
N GLY A 32 -12.47 1.41 6.30
CA GLY A 32 -12.38 0.80 4.97
C GLY A 32 -11.21 1.36 4.16
N ASN A 33 -11.17 2.69 3.99
CA ASN A 33 -10.12 3.40 3.27
C ASN A 33 -9.47 4.46 4.17
N PRO A 34 -8.49 4.10 5.03
CA PRO A 34 -7.73 5.08 5.80
C PRO A 34 -6.88 5.98 4.89
N ASP A 35 -6.47 7.13 5.43
CA ASP A 35 -5.47 8.02 4.86
C ASP A 35 -4.24 8.14 5.80
N CYS A 36 -3.22 8.92 5.42
CA CYS A 36 -2.03 9.04 6.26
C CYS A 36 -2.27 9.82 7.56
N LYS A 37 -3.34 10.62 7.64
CA LYS A 37 -3.73 11.32 8.87
C LYS A 37 -4.28 10.33 9.89
N ASP A 38 -4.91 9.26 9.43
CA ASP A 38 -5.45 8.20 10.28
C ASP A 38 -4.37 7.34 10.92
N ILE A 39 -3.23 7.16 10.23
CA ILE A 39 -2.10 6.35 10.72
C ILE A 39 -1.22 7.13 11.71
N ASN A 40 -1.44 8.45 11.82
CA ASN A 40 -0.72 9.44 12.67
C ASN A 40 0.80 9.49 12.44
N GLY A 41 1.41 10.67 12.63
CA GLY A 41 2.87 10.81 12.61
C GLY A 41 3.50 10.98 11.22
N PHE A 42 2.70 11.21 10.18
CA PHE A 42 3.17 11.56 8.84
C PHE A 42 2.84 13.01 8.51
N ALA A 43 3.82 13.74 7.97
CA ALA A 43 3.69 15.16 7.65
C ALA A 43 3.24 15.40 6.20
N LEU A 44 3.37 14.39 5.34
CA LEU A 44 3.04 14.46 3.93
C LEU A 44 2.41 13.15 3.48
N GLU A 45 1.34 13.28 2.71
CA GLU A 45 0.69 12.22 1.94
C GLU A 45 0.84 12.57 0.45
N VAL A 46 1.19 11.58 -0.35
CA VAL A 46 1.16 11.64 -1.81
C VAL A 46 0.36 10.45 -2.29
N ASP A 47 -0.73 10.70 -3.00
CA ASP A 47 -1.62 9.69 -3.52
C ASP A 47 -1.72 9.76 -5.04
N THR A 48 -2.17 8.67 -5.64
CA THR A 48 -2.53 8.62 -7.06
C THR A 48 -3.93 9.21 -7.21
N ASP A 49 -4.13 10.09 -8.19
CA ASP A 49 -5.45 10.68 -8.49
C ASP A 49 -6.40 9.68 -9.18
N ASN A 50 -5.82 8.69 -9.86
CA ASN A 50 -6.54 7.63 -10.57
C ASN A 50 -5.91 6.27 -10.23
N GLU A 51 -6.45 5.23 -10.86
CA GLU A 51 -5.84 3.90 -10.88
C GLU A 51 -4.38 4.01 -11.32
N PRO A 52 -3.44 3.52 -10.46
CA PRO A 52 -2.02 3.60 -10.76
C PRO A 52 -1.69 2.80 -12.01
N VAL A 53 -0.79 3.33 -12.82
CA VAL A 53 -0.30 2.65 -14.02
C VAL A 53 1.18 2.33 -13.91
N ASP A 54 1.62 1.30 -14.62
CA ASP A 54 3.02 0.94 -14.67
C ASP A 54 3.90 2.08 -15.19
N GLY A 55 4.99 2.37 -14.49
CA GLY A 55 5.92 3.45 -14.80
C GLY A 55 5.42 4.85 -14.43
N GLU A 56 4.29 4.99 -13.73
CA GLU A 56 3.81 6.29 -13.24
C GLU A 56 4.82 6.92 -12.27
N MET A 57 5.01 8.24 -12.40
CA MET A 57 5.91 9.01 -11.56
C MET A 57 5.18 10.12 -10.82
N LEU A 58 5.13 10.03 -9.50
CA LEU A 58 4.55 11.04 -8.63
C LEU A 58 5.66 11.97 -8.13
N ALA A 59 5.73 13.18 -8.69
CA ALA A 59 6.66 14.19 -8.24
C ALA A 59 6.06 14.99 -7.08
N PHE A 60 6.84 15.19 -6.02
CA PHE A 60 6.42 15.98 -4.85
C PHE A 60 7.56 16.83 -4.33
N SER A 61 7.24 17.79 -3.45
CA SER A 61 8.24 18.62 -2.79
C SER A 61 7.81 18.96 -1.37
N PHE A 62 8.76 18.86 -0.45
CA PHE A 62 8.54 19.07 0.97
C PHE A 62 9.79 19.69 1.60
N ASN A 63 9.62 20.72 2.43
CA ASN A 63 10.72 21.42 3.09
C ASN A 63 11.87 21.84 2.13
N ASN A 64 11.52 22.34 0.94
CA ASN A 64 12.47 22.74 -0.12
C ASN A 64 13.34 21.60 -0.68
N GLN A 65 12.94 20.34 -0.48
CA GLN A 65 13.54 19.18 -1.14
C GLN A 65 12.50 18.54 -2.04
N SER A 66 12.92 18.10 -3.22
CA SER A 66 12.05 17.40 -4.17
C SER A 66 12.29 15.90 -4.10
N GLY A 67 11.22 15.13 -4.31
CA GLY A 67 11.28 13.69 -4.41
C GLY A 67 10.39 13.20 -5.54
N THR A 68 10.61 11.96 -5.95
CA THR A 68 9.79 11.27 -6.93
C THR A 68 9.52 9.86 -6.47
N ILE A 69 8.28 9.42 -6.60
CA ILE A 69 7.88 8.03 -6.41
C ILE A 69 7.66 7.44 -7.79
N THR A 70 8.35 6.36 -8.12
CA THR A 70 8.08 5.59 -9.33
C THR A 70 7.28 4.36 -8.96
N LEU A 71 6.15 4.16 -9.63
CA LEU A 71 5.29 2.99 -9.47
C LEU A 71 5.64 1.94 -10.52
N ASP A 72 5.63 0.68 -10.09
CA ASP A 72 5.71 -0.50 -10.94
C ASP A 72 4.42 -1.29 -10.72
N VAL A 73 3.56 -1.37 -11.73
CA VAL A 73 2.31 -2.13 -11.62
C VAL A 73 2.47 -3.34 -12.51
N THR A 74 2.74 -4.48 -11.89
CA THR A 74 2.89 -5.73 -12.61
C THR A 74 1.52 -6.38 -12.73
N ASP A 75 0.94 -6.25 -13.92
CA ASP A 75 -0.13 -7.14 -14.37
C ASP A 75 0.44 -8.54 -14.50
N ASN A 76 -0.11 -9.49 -13.76
CA ASN A 76 -0.03 -10.87 -14.16
C ASN A 76 -1.19 -11.12 -15.15
N ALA A 77 -0.97 -11.89 -16.22
CA ALA A 77 -1.89 -12.06 -17.35
C ALA A 77 -3.39 -12.21 -16.97
N GLU A 78 -4.29 -11.85 -17.91
CA GLU A 78 -5.76 -11.83 -17.77
C GLU A 78 -6.33 -12.73 -16.65
N GLY A 79 -6.62 -12.11 -15.50
CA GLY A 79 -7.26 -12.77 -14.35
C GLY A 79 -6.35 -13.03 -13.14
N GLU A 80 -5.07 -12.71 -13.23
CA GLU A 80 -4.14 -12.81 -12.11
C GLU A 80 -4.06 -11.49 -11.31
N PRO A 81 -3.65 -11.55 -10.02
CA PRO A 81 -3.59 -10.37 -9.16
C PRO A 81 -2.56 -9.32 -9.61
N GLU A 82 -3.00 -8.06 -9.62
CA GLU A 82 -2.14 -6.89 -9.77
C GLU A 82 -1.23 -6.75 -8.54
N LEU A 83 0.08 -6.66 -8.79
CA LEU A 83 1.06 -6.34 -7.78
C LEU A 83 1.57 -4.93 -7.99
N LEU A 84 1.75 -4.24 -6.87
CA LEU A 84 2.31 -2.90 -6.80
C LEU A 84 3.72 -2.96 -6.22
N GLY A 85 4.65 -2.43 -7.00
CA GLY A 85 5.94 -1.97 -6.55
C GLY A 85 6.03 -0.44 -6.53
N PHE A 86 6.94 0.06 -5.72
CA PHE A 86 7.30 1.47 -5.71
C PHE A 86 8.79 1.65 -5.41
N SER A 87 9.33 2.78 -5.83
CA SER A 87 10.66 3.23 -5.42
C SER A 87 10.73 4.75 -5.29
N PHE A 88 11.47 5.22 -4.29
CA PHE A 88 11.71 6.65 -4.06
C PHE A 88 13.01 7.09 -4.70
N SER A 89 12.99 8.32 -5.21
CA SER A 89 14.18 9.09 -5.59
C SER A 89 14.20 10.40 -4.80
N GLY A 90 15.35 10.73 -4.22
CA GLY A 90 15.53 11.86 -3.32
C GLY A 90 15.65 11.46 -1.85
N PRO A 91 15.68 12.42 -0.91
CA PRO A 91 15.97 12.18 0.51
C PRO A 91 14.71 11.77 1.31
N PHE A 92 13.87 10.90 0.73
CA PHE A 92 12.55 10.53 1.24
C PHE A 92 12.33 9.03 1.18
N ALA A 93 11.49 8.54 2.09
CA ALA A 93 11.11 7.14 2.18
C ALA A 93 9.63 7.01 2.57
N ALA A 94 9.02 5.85 2.33
CA ALA A 94 7.70 5.51 2.82
C ALA A 94 7.79 5.05 4.27
N GLY A 95 7.04 5.70 5.16
CA GLY A 95 6.79 5.20 6.51
C GLY A 95 5.53 4.33 6.58
N ALA A 96 4.57 4.56 5.69
CA ALA A 96 3.48 3.63 5.41
C ALA A 96 3.00 3.75 3.95
N VAL A 97 2.40 2.68 3.42
CA VAL A 97 1.74 2.66 2.11
C VAL A 97 0.34 2.08 2.26
N ILE A 98 -0.65 2.72 1.64
CA ILE A 98 -2.05 2.31 1.66
C ILE A 98 -2.45 1.93 0.24
N VAL A 99 -2.75 0.66 0.02
CA VAL A 99 -3.14 0.10 -1.29
C VAL A 99 -4.63 -0.18 -1.28
N LYS A 100 -5.40 0.62 -2.05
CA LYS A 100 -6.86 0.64 -2.01
C LYS A 100 -7.46 -0.25 -3.10
N GLY A 101 -8.48 -1.02 -2.74
CA GLY A 101 -9.26 -1.87 -3.63
C GLY A 101 -10.75 -1.74 -3.33
N GLY A 102 -11.46 -0.94 -4.14
CA GLY A 102 -12.87 -0.62 -3.89
C GLY A 102 -13.11 0.06 -2.53
N PRO A 103 -13.98 -0.48 -1.65
CA PRO A 103 -14.30 0.13 -0.35
C PRO A 103 -13.30 -0.19 0.78
N SER A 104 -12.25 -0.97 0.49
CA SER A 104 -11.29 -1.44 1.49
C SER A 104 -9.86 -1.18 1.06
N ALA A 105 -8.92 -1.17 2.01
CA ALA A 105 -7.50 -0.98 1.74
C ALA A 105 -6.61 -1.88 2.60
N ASN A 106 -5.46 -2.23 2.03
CA ASN A 106 -4.32 -2.80 2.73
C ASN A 106 -3.39 -1.69 3.20
N VAL A 107 -3.02 -1.70 4.47
CA VAL A 107 -2.04 -0.78 5.05
C VAL A 107 -0.74 -1.54 5.34
N TYR A 108 0.36 -1.05 4.78
CA TYR A 108 1.71 -1.51 5.02
C TYR A 108 2.43 -0.45 5.87
N ASP A 109 2.45 -0.63 7.20
CA ASP A 109 3.13 0.28 8.13
C ASP A 109 4.56 -0.18 8.39
N TYR A 110 5.54 0.61 7.95
CA TYR A 110 6.97 0.30 8.05
C TYR A 110 7.62 0.82 9.33
N ARG A 111 6.92 1.64 10.13
CA ARG A 111 7.45 2.17 11.39
C ARG A 111 7.90 1.09 12.39
N PRO A 112 7.23 -0.07 12.50
CA PRO A 112 7.68 -1.15 13.39
C PRO A 112 8.93 -1.89 12.89
N THR A 113 9.36 -1.68 11.64
CA THR A 113 10.60 -2.29 11.13
C THR A 113 11.82 -1.67 11.78
N MET A 114 12.97 -2.34 11.72
CA MET A 114 14.23 -1.78 12.25
C MET A 114 14.64 -0.48 11.55
N ALA A 115 14.29 -0.33 10.27
CA ALA A 115 14.57 0.87 9.49
C ALA A 115 13.57 2.00 9.78
N GLY A 116 12.36 1.67 10.23
CA GLY A 116 11.26 2.63 10.49
C GLY A 116 10.64 3.26 9.24
N ALA A 117 11.24 3.03 8.07
CA ALA A 117 10.81 3.47 6.74
C ALA A 117 11.54 2.63 5.66
N ILE A 118 11.03 2.66 4.43
CA ILE A 118 11.68 2.00 3.28
C ILE A 118 11.63 2.87 2.03
N GLU A 119 12.65 2.75 1.18
CA GLU A 119 12.73 3.49 -0.09
C GLU A 119 12.06 2.75 -1.25
N ALA A 120 11.88 1.42 -1.15
CA ALA A 120 11.27 0.61 -2.20
C ALA A 120 10.66 -0.69 -1.65
N ASP A 121 9.60 -1.15 -2.31
CA ASP A 121 8.98 -2.48 -2.16
C ASP A 121 8.35 -2.89 -3.50
N VAL A 122 8.01 -4.16 -3.70
CA VAL A 122 7.70 -4.72 -5.04
C VAL A 122 6.50 -5.67 -5.09
N THR A 123 5.93 -6.07 -3.95
CA THR A 123 4.88 -7.11 -3.91
C THR A 123 3.69 -6.72 -3.03
N LEU A 124 3.39 -5.42 -3.02
CA LEU A 124 2.18 -4.94 -2.38
C LEU A 124 0.97 -5.30 -3.23
N HIS A 125 -0.17 -5.46 -2.59
CA HIS A 125 -1.41 -5.76 -3.28
C HIS A 125 -2.61 -5.15 -2.55
N SER A 126 -3.71 -5.02 -3.28
CA SER A 126 -5.01 -4.61 -2.76
C SER A 126 -5.66 -5.73 -1.92
N PRO A 127 -6.68 -5.41 -1.12
CA PRO A 127 -7.45 -6.40 -0.35
C PRO A 127 -7.94 -7.61 -1.12
N ILE A 128 -8.05 -8.78 -0.47
CA ILE A 128 -8.75 -9.92 -1.08
C ILE A 128 -10.24 -9.60 -1.15
N ASN A 129 -10.85 -9.70 -2.32
CA ASN A 129 -12.28 -9.49 -2.51
C ASN A 129 -13.08 -10.81 -2.26
N PRO A 130 -14.43 -10.78 -2.21
CA PRO A 130 -15.26 -11.96 -1.96
C PRO A 130 -15.05 -13.16 -2.88
N SER A 131 -14.48 -12.98 -4.07
CA SER A 131 -14.13 -14.06 -5.01
C SER A 131 -12.90 -14.86 -4.57
N GLY A 132 -12.13 -14.37 -3.59
CA GLY A 132 -10.88 -14.96 -3.13
C GLY A 132 -9.63 -14.47 -3.88
N GLY A 133 -9.78 -13.61 -4.89
CA GLY A 133 -8.67 -12.90 -5.54
C GLY A 133 -8.49 -11.48 -4.99
N PHE A 134 -7.42 -10.78 -5.39
CA PHE A 134 -7.24 -9.37 -5.05
C PHE A 134 -8.33 -8.51 -5.71
N ALA A 135 -8.75 -7.45 -5.04
CA ALA A 135 -9.61 -6.43 -5.62
C ALA A 135 -8.88 -5.68 -6.74
N ALA A 136 -9.60 -5.09 -7.68
CA ALA A 136 -8.98 -4.18 -8.64
C ALA A 136 -8.30 -3.03 -7.88
N LEU A 137 -7.04 -2.75 -8.21
CA LEU A 137 -6.28 -1.66 -7.64
C LEU A 137 -6.94 -0.34 -8.05
N SER A 138 -7.31 0.51 -7.09
CA SER A 138 -8.00 1.76 -7.42
C SER A 138 -7.16 3.00 -7.17
N HIS A 139 -6.42 3.02 -6.05
CA HIS A 139 -5.58 4.14 -5.65
C HIS A 139 -4.47 3.65 -4.72
N VAL A 140 -3.38 4.40 -4.64
CA VAL A 140 -2.32 4.18 -3.68
C VAL A 140 -2.02 5.49 -2.97
N ALA A 141 -1.86 5.45 -1.65
CA ALA A 141 -1.38 6.58 -0.87
C ALA A 141 -0.06 6.26 -0.15
N PHE A 142 0.89 7.17 -0.24
CA PHE A 142 2.21 7.08 0.37
C PHE A 142 2.31 8.06 1.53
N CYS A 143 2.58 7.53 2.72
CA CYS A 143 2.84 8.33 3.92
C CYS A 143 4.34 8.57 4.04
N ILE A 144 4.77 9.77 3.68
CA ILE A 144 6.17 10.09 3.42
C ILE A 144 6.86 10.56 4.69
N VAL A 145 8.08 10.06 4.90
CA VAL A 145 9.03 10.56 5.88
C VAL A 145 10.34 10.97 5.20
N LYS A 146 11.15 11.76 5.89
CA LYS A 146 12.52 12.02 5.44
C LYS A 146 13.34 10.74 5.64
N ASP A 147 14.07 10.34 4.62
CA ASP A 147 15.00 9.24 4.78
C ASP A 147 16.18 9.67 5.67
N GLY A 148 16.43 8.89 6.72
CA GLY A 148 17.51 9.11 7.68
C GLY A 148 18.85 8.51 7.25
N ALA A 149 18.88 7.74 6.15
CA ALA A 149 20.12 7.17 5.60
C ALA A 149 20.85 8.12 4.64
N ASN A 150 20.18 9.16 4.14
CA ASN A 150 20.73 10.16 3.21
C ASN A 150 21.18 11.50 3.86
N THR A 151 21.49 11.53 5.16
CA THR A 151 22.04 12.73 5.85
C THR A 151 23.53 12.66 6.12
#